data_AF-A0AAJ5X657-F1
#
_entry.id   AF-A0AAJ5X657-F1
#
_cell.length_a   1.000
_cell.length_b   1.000
_cell.length_c   1.000
_cell.angle_alpha   90.00
_cell.angle_beta   90.00
_cell.angle_gamma   90.00
#
_symmetry.space_group_name_H-M   'P 1'
#
loop_
_entity.id
_entity.type
_entity.pdbx_description
1 polymer ?
#
loop_
_entity_poly.entity_id
_entity_poly.type
_entity_poly.pdbx_seq_one_letter_code
_entity_poly.pdbx_strand_id
1 'polypeptide(L)'
;MHPVGEDDFFAAGHIAVRLGGVNPASFAETRFDSILRKRHVEITVASFTMVPPLLVGTDRLAVMHERLARSMARNFPIDWQPLPVPFPPMREMIQYNRTRGEDEGLQWLIRQLKASADR
;
A
#
# COMPACT_ATOMS: atom_id res chain seq x y z
N MET A 1 8.46 16.53 -11.05
CA MET A 1 7.14 16.18 -10.48
C MET A 1 6.54 17.42 -9.82
N HIS A 2 5.28 17.76 -10.11
CA HIS A 2 4.54 18.78 -9.37
C HIS A 2 3.89 18.15 -8.12
N PRO A 3 3.95 18.79 -6.94
CA PRO A 3 3.22 18.32 -5.77
C PRO A 3 1.72 18.22 -6.08
N VAL A 4 1.10 17.09 -5.76
CA VAL A 4 -0.36 16.93 -5.91
C VAL A 4 -1.01 17.44 -4.64
N GLY A 5 -1.85 18.48 -4.75
CA GLY A 5 -2.62 18.99 -3.63
C GLY A 5 -3.75 18.04 -3.22
N GLU A 6 -4.40 18.32 -2.09
CA GLU A 6 -5.55 17.52 -1.64
C GLU A 6 -6.67 17.52 -2.70
N ASP A 7 -6.98 18.68 -3.28
CA ASP A 7 -8.06 18.79 -4.27
C ASP A 7 -7.76 18.02 -5.56
N ASP A 8 -6.54 18.15 -6.07
CA ASP A 8 -6.05 17.40 -7.23
C ASP A 8 -6.10 15.89 -6.97
N PHE A 9 -5.73 15.47 -5.76
CA PHE A 9 -5.75 14.07 -5.36
C PHE A 9 -7.16 13.49 -5.41
N PHE A 10 -8.17 14.19 -4.91
CA PHE A 10 -9.56 13.70 -4.94
C PHE A 10 -10.22 13.83 -6.32
N ALA A 11 -9.75 14.74 -7.17
CA ALA A 11 -10.24 14.92 -8.53
C ALA A 11 -9.67 13.88 -9.52
N ALA A 12 -8.46 13.37 -9.28
CA ALA A 12 -7.81 12.38 -10.13
C ALA A 12 -8.52 11.02 -10.12
N GLY A 13 -8.34 10.25 -11.20
CA GLY A 13 -8.71 8.84 -11.26
C GLY A 13 -7.76 7.96 -10.44
N HIS A 14 -8.30 7.03 -9.65
CA HIS A 14 -7.50 6.16 -8.78
C HIS A 14 -7.50 4.70 -9.23
N ILE A 15 -6.36 4.05 -8.99
CA ILE A 15 -6.24 2.61 -8.98
C ILE A 15 -6.31 2.15 -7.52
N ALA A 16 -7.36 1.41 -7.18
CA ALA A 16 -7.54 0.80 -5.87
C ALA A 16 -6.99 -0.62 -5.85
N VAL A 17 -6.33 -1.00 -4.76
CA VAL A 17 -5.85 -2.39 -4.55
C VAL A 17 -6.72 -3.08 -3.52
N ARG A 18 -7.35 -4.18 -3.93
CA ARG A 18 -8.20 -5.00 -3.06
C ARG A 18 -7.80 -6.48 -3.14
N LEU A 19 -7.22 -6.98 -2.04
CA LEU A 19 -6.65 -8.32 -1.93
C LEU A 19 -7.81 -9.29 -1.58
N GLY A 20 -8.15 -10.30 -2.40
CA GLY A 20 -9.38 -11.13 -2.29
C GLY A 20 -9.62 -11.88 -0.95
N GLY A 21 -10.66 -12.72 -0.73
CA GLY A 21 -11.62 -13.35 -1.67
C GLY A 21 -13.13 -13.09 -1.46
N VAL A 22 -13.57 -12.44 -0.36
CA VAL A 22 -14.87 -11.71 -0.26
C VAL A 22 -14.63 -10.20 -0.03
N ASN A 23 -13.43 -9.75 -0.39
CA ASN A 23 -13.00 -8.37 -0.54
C ASN A 23 -12.60 -7.58 0.73
N PRO A 24 -11.64 -8.06 1.55
CA PRO A 24 -11.00 -7.18 2.53
C PRO A 24 -10.22 -6.09 1.79
N ALA A 25 -10.77 -4.87 1.88
CA ALA A 25 -10.10 -3.64 1.48
C ALA A 25 -8.65 -3.63 2.01
N SER A 26 -7.69 -3.14 1.22
CA SER A 26 -6.35 -2.90 1.76
C SER A 26 -6.43 -1.91 2.93
N PHE A 27 -5.35 -1.79 3.71
CA PHE A 27 -5.29 -0.78 4.78
C PHE A 27 -5.61 0.62 4.24
N ALA A 28 -5.11 0.97 3.05
CA ALA A 28 -5.42 2.20 2.35
C ALA A 28 -6.92 2.34 2.07
N GLU A 29 -7.50 1.34 1.39
CA GLU A 29 -8.91 1.36 0.99
C GLU A 29 -9.85 1.41 2.19
N THR A 30 -9.56 0.66 3.26
CA THR A 30 -10.40 0.63 4.47
C THR A 30 -10.48 2.02 5.12
N ARG A 31 -9.36 2.77 5.09
CA ARG A 31 -9.31 4.13 5.62
C ARG A 31 -10.04 5.10 4.72
N PHE A 32 -9.85 5.05 3.41
CA PHE A 32 -10.58 5.91 2.49
C PHE A 32 -12.08 5.62 2.46
N ASP A 33 -12.49 4.37 2.66
CA ASP A 33 -13.90 3.99 2.77
C ASP A 33 -14.56 4.66 3.98
N SER A 34 -13.81 4.91 5.06
CA SER A 34 -14.27 5.61 6.26
C SER A 34 -14.27 7.15 6.19
N ILE A 35 -13.66 7.74 5.16
CA ILE A 35 -13.59 9.19 4.98
C ILE A 35 -14.81 9.66 4.17
N LEU A 36 -15.36 10.83 4.53
CA LEU A 36 -16.53 11.43 3.87
C LEU A 36 -16.23 11.81 2.41
N ARG A 37 -15.04 12.36 2.16
CA ARG A 37 -14.58 12.72 0.82
C ARG A 37 -14.13 11.47 0.06
N LYS A 38 -14.89 11.10 -0.97
CA LYS A 38 -14.66 9.87 -1.76
C LYS A 38 -13.65 10.12 -2.87
N ARG A 39 -12.81 9.12 -3.15
CA ARG A 39 -11.93 9.08 -4.33
C ARG A 39 -12.69 8.53 -5.53
N HIS A 40 -12.38 9.03 -6.71
CA HIS A 40 -12.87 8.47 -7.97
C HIS A 40 -12.02 7.25 -8.36
N VAL A 41 -12.48 6.03 -8.05
CA VAL A 41 -11.76 4.79 -8.39
C VAL A 41 -12.14 4.33 -9.79
N GLU A 42 -11.19 4.36 -10.72
CA GLU A 42 -11.39 3.94 -12.11
C GLU A 42 -11.02 2.47 -12.33
N ILE A 43 -10.03 1.97 -11.59
CA ILE A 43 -9.52 0.60 -11.74
C ILE A 43 -9.38 -0.03 -10.36
N THR A 44 -9.82 -1.29 -10.22
CA THR A 44 -9.55 -2.12 -9.04
C THR A 44 -8.70 -3.31 -9.44
N VAL A 45 -7.61 -3.56 -8.70
CA VAL A 45 -6.71 -4.68 -8.93
C VAL A 45 -6.58 -5.58 -7.71
N ALA A 46 -6.26 -6.85 -7.95
CA ALA A 46 -6.12 -7.87 -6.89
C ALA A 46 -4.72 -7.92 -6.24
N SER A 47 -3.76 -7.15 -6.75
CA SER A 47 -2.37 -7.14 -6.28
C SER A 47 -1.71 -5.78 -6.53
N PHE A 48 -0.85 -5.37 -5.60
CA PHE A 48 -0.02 -4.17 -5.77
C PHE A 48 0.96 -4.26 -6.95
N THR A 49 1.35 -5.47 -7.36
CA THR A 49 2.25 -5.66 -8.51
C THR A 49 1.62 -5.29 -9.84
N MET A 50 0.28 -5.21 -9.91
CA MET A 50 -0.45 -4.78 -11.10
C MET A 50 -0.52 -3.26 -11.23
N VAL A 51 -0.24 -2.51 -10.16
CA VAL A 51 -0.38 -1.04 -10.15
C VAL A 51 0.61 -0.34 -11.09
N PRO A 52 1.93 -0.59 -11.04
CA PRO A 52 2.89 0.15 -11.85
C PRO A 52 2.61 0.17 -13.35
N PRO A 53 2.35 -0.97 -14.04
CA PRO A 53 2.06 -0.94 -15.48
C PRO A 53 0.76 -0.22 -15.84
N LEU A 54 -0.17 -0.05 -14.88
CA LEU A 54 -1.43 0.68 -15.08
C LEU A 54 -1.32 2.19 -14.79
N LEU A 55 -0.25 2.62 -14.14
CA LEU A 55 0.06 4.04 -13.93
C LEU A 55 0.78 4.64 -15.13
N VAL A 56 1.69 3.88 -15.75
CA VAL A 56 2.56 4.37 -16.83
C VAL A 56 1.72 4.91 -18.00
N GLY A 57 1.98 6.17 -18.37
CA GLY A 57 1.29 6.85 -19.48
C GLY A 57 -0.12 7.33 -19.13
N THR A 58 -0.46 7.45 -17.85
CA THR A 58 -1.78 7.89 -17.37
C THR A 58 -1.63 8.95 -16.28
N ASP A 59 -2.68 9.75 -16.07
CA ASP A 59 -2.76 10.71 -14.94
C ASP A 59 -3.38 10.08 -13.68
N ARG A 60 -3.42 8.75 -13.60
CA ARG A 60 -4.00 8.04 -12.46
C ARG A 60 -3.08 8.07 -11.26
N LEU A 61 -3.68 8.02 -10.09
CA LEU A 61 -2.99 7.91 -8.81
C LEU A 61 -3.25 6.55 -8.16
N ALA A 62 -2.31 6.12 -7.32
CA ALA A 62 -2.49 4.95 -6.47
C ALA A 62 -1.88 5.23 -5.10
N VAL A 63 -2.51 4.70 -4.05
CA VAL A 63 -1.96 4.75 -2.69
C VAL A 63 -1.30 3.40 -2.39
N MET A 64 0.00 3.45 -2.09
CA MET A 64 0.84 2.27 -1.91
C MET A 64 1.70 2.39 -0.64
N HIS A 65 2.21 1.25 -0.14
CA HIS A 65 3.25 1.24 0.88
C HIS A 65 4.52 1.92 0.35
N GLU A 66 5.10 2.82 1.13
CA GLU A 66 6.25 3.63 0.72
C GLU A 66 7.43 2.78 0.21
N ARG A 67 7.84 1.74 0.97
CA ARG A 67 8.92 0.83 0.56
C ARG A 67 8.65 0.18 -0.80
N LEU A 68 7.40 -0.18 -1.05
CA LEU A 68 6.99 -0.81 -2.30
C LEU A 68 6.95 0.19 -3.46
N ALA A 69 6.39 1.39 -3.25
CA ALA A 69 6.37 2.45 -4.25
C ALA A 69 7.79 2.84 -4.69
N ARG A 70 8.69 3.06 -3.72
CA ARG A 70 10.13 3.31 -3.97
C ARG A 70 10.79 2.16 -4.73
N SER A 71 10.43 0.91 -4.41
CA SER A 71 10.96 -0.26 -5.12
C SER A 71 10.49 -0.34 -6.56
N MET A 72 9.23 -0.03 -6.82
CA MET A 72 8.63 -0.08 -8.16
C MET A 72 9.13 1.08 -9.02
N ALA A 73 9.31 2.27 -8.45
CA ALA A 73 9.87 3.43 -9.15
C ALA A 73 11.30 3.22 -9.69
N ARG A 74 12.03 2.21 -9.19
CA ARG A 74 13.33 1.82 -9.78
C ARG A 74 13.21 1.09 -11.11
N ASN A 75 12.06 0.45 -11.37
CA ASN A 75 11.83 -0.42 -12.52
C ASN A 75 10.77 0.11 -13.49
N PHE A 76 9.96 1.07 -13.05
CA PHE A 76 8.88 1.68 -13.84
C PHE A 76 9.05 3.20 -13.84
N PRO A 77 8.73 3.89 -14.95
CA PRO A 77 8.78 5.35 -15.03
C PRO A 77 7.58 5.97 -14.28
N ILE A 78 7.58 5.84 -12.97
CA ILE A 78 6.56 6.37 -12.06
C ILE A 78 7.25 7.20 -10.97
N ASP A 79 6.61 8.29 -10.58
CA ASP A 79 7.01 9.10 -9.44
C ASP A 79 6.20 8.74 -8.19
N TRP A 80 6.71 9.09 -7.00
CA TRP A 80 6.01 8.94 -5.73
C TRP A 80 6.20 10.17 -4.86
N GLN A 81 5.22 10.45 -4.00
CA GLN A 81 5.26 11.54 -3.04
C GLN A 81 4.44 11.20 -1.79
N PRO A 82 4.63 11.92 -0.67
CA PRO A 82 3.77 11.79 0.50
C PRO A 82 2.29 12.03 0.17
N LEU A 83 1.40 11.38 0.91
CA LEU A 83 -0.04 11.56 0.73
C LEU A 83 -0.44 13.00 1.12
N PRO A 84 -1.26 13.70 0.32
CA PRO A 84 -1.65 15.08 0.62
C PRO A 84 -2.74 15.19 1.69
N VAL A 85 -3.12 14.08 2.30
CA VAL A 85 -4.08 14.02 3.42
C VAL A 85 -3.47 13.29 4.61
N PRO A 86 -3.87 13.62 5.86
CA PRO A 86 -3.44 12.89 7.04
C PRO A 86 -3.77 11.40 6.92
N PHE A 87 -2.76 10.55 7.09
CA PHE A 87 -2.91 9.10 6.99
C PHE A 87 -2.16 8.40 8.12
N PRO A 88 -2.80 7.46 8.84
CA PRO A 88 -2.11 6.73 9.90
C PRO A 88 -1.01 5.83 9.31
N PRO A 89 0.12 5.65 10.01
CA PRO A 89 1.13 4.70 9.57
C PRO A 89 0.56 3.28 9.60
N MET A 90 0.85 2.50 8.56
CA MET A 90 0.57 1.07 8.59
C MET A 90 1.57 0.37 9.51
N ARG A 91 1.07 -0.48 10.41
CA ARG A 91 1.90 -1.30 11.30
C ARG A 91 1.85 -2.75 10.83
N GLU A 92 2.99 -3.26 10.37
CA GLU A 92 3.17 -4.68 10.06
C GLU A 92 3.51 -5.44 11.34
N MET A 93 2.87 -6.60 11.54
CA MET A 93 3.05 -7.41 12.74
C MET A 93 3.26 -8.88 12.38
N ILE A 94 4.12 -9.56 13.13
CA ILE A 94 4.29 -11.00 13.02
C ILE A 94 3.25 -11.66 13.93
N GLN A 95 2.42 -12.52 13.35
CA GLN A 95 1.39 -13.28 14.06
C GLN A 95 1.68 -14.77 13.95
N TYR A 96 1.59 -15.47 15.08
CA TYR A 96 1.76 -16.91 15.15
C TYR A 96 0.84 -17.47 16.24
N ASN A 97 0.51 -18.77 16.13
CA ASN A 97 -0.30 -19.43 17.15
C ASN A 97 0.48 -19.49 18.48
N ARG A 98 -0.17 -19.16 19.60
CA ARG A 98 0.41 -19.23 20.94
C ARG A 98 1.06 -20.58 21.25
N THR A 99 0.52 -21.70 20.75
CA THR A 99 1.09 -23.04 20.95
C THR A 99 2.47 -23.23 20.29
N ARG A 100 2.83 -22.36 19.35
CA ARG A 100 4.15 -22.33 18.70
C ARG A 100 5.11 -21.32 19.36
N GLY A 101 4.73 -20.72 20.48
CA GLY A 101 5.54 -19.66 21.12
C GLY A 101 6.96 -20.10 21.47
N GLU A 102 7.14 -21.33 21.91
CA GLU A 102 8.44 -21.90 22.28
C GLU A 102 9.13 -22.65 21.12
N ASP A 103 8.58 -22.59 19.90
CA ASP A 103 9.17 -23.25 18.73
C ASP A 103 10.47 -22.51 18.32
N GLU A 104 11.62 -23.17 18.49
CA GLU A 104 12.93 -22.56 18.26
C GLU A 104 13.13 -22.10 16.81
N GLY A 105 12.59 -22.86 15.84
CA GLY A 105 12.66 -22.53 14.42
C GLY A 105 11.85 -21.28 14.09
N LEU A 106 10.63 -21.18 14.64
CA LEU A 106 9.80 -19.98 14.53
C LEU A 106 10.47 -18.78 15.19
N GLN A 107 11.01 -18.93 16.39
CA GLN A 107 11.68 -17.83 17.09
C GLN A 107 12.94 -17.37 16.34
N TRP A 108 13.70 -18.29 15.75
CA TRP A 108 14.80 -17.95 14.86
C TRP A 108 14.31 -17.12 13.66
N LEU A 109 13.24 -17.56 12.97
CA LEU A 109 12.69 -16.83 11.83
C LEU A 109 12.19 -15.44 12.21
N ILE A 110 11.50 -15.29 13.35
CA ILE A 110 11.06 -14.00 13.88
C ILE A 110 12.25 -13.07 14.10
N ARG A 111 13.36 -13.56 14.66
CA ARG A 111 14.59 -12.77 14.83
C ARG A 111 15.16 -12.34 13.48
N GLN A 112 15.19 -13.22 12.47
CA GLN A 112 15.66 -12.88 11.13
C GLN A 112 14.80 -11.81 10.45
N LEU A 113 13.47 -11.92 10.59
CA LEU A 113 12.53 -10.95 10.04
C LEU A 113 12.70 -9.57 10.69
N LYS A 114 12.81 -9.50 12.03
CA LYS A 114 13.07 -8.24 12.75
C LYS A 114 14.39 -7.60 12.31
N ALA A 115 15.48 -8.36 12.26
CA ALA A 115 16.79 -7.86 11.81
C ALA A 115 16.82 -7.41 10.34
N SER A 116 15.85 -7.83 9.53
CA SER A 116 15.71 -7.41 8.14
C SER A 116 14.76 -6.22 7.98
N ALA A 117 13.86 -6.00 8.94
CA ALA A 117 12.93 -4.86 8.93
C ALA A 117 13.62 -3.53 9.25
N ASP A 118 14.64 -3.57 10.13
CA ASP A 118 15.44 -2.41 10.54
C ASP A 118 16.49 -1.97 9.49
N ARG A 119 16.54 -2.67 8.35
CA ARG A 119 17.38 -2.35 7.18
C ARG A 119 16.53 -1.75 6.06
#